data_AF-A0A1Q5JZG4-F1
#
_entry.id   AF-A0A1Q5JZG4-F1
#
_cell.length_a   1.000
_cell.length_b   1.000
_cell.length_c   1.000
_cell.angle_alpha   90.00
_cell.angle_beta   90.00
_cell.angle_gamma   90.00
#
_symmetry.space_group_name_H-M   'P 1'
#
loop_
_entity.id
_entity.type
_entity.pdbx_description
1 polymer ?
#
loop_
_entity_poly.entity_id
_entity_poly.type
_entity_poly.pdbx_seq_one_letter_code
_entity_poly.pdbx_strand_id
1 'polypeptide(L)'
;MSTRPAKRPANRKAEILRVAAAQFQERGFHAVALGDIAGAVGISAPALYRHFRGKHDLLAAAVADGFAVMDAAVRDAESLDAAVRAMAELSVERRELGVLWQREVRHLPEPVRAEMLQRFRGLAVRLQGLISDRRGDLDASDVSLLNWAMLAVLGSPSHSRAGVSDGRLVELLEGAARTLLAARLPAHCGDPGGRGAAALGVASASRRESLVAAATRLFGRQGFHEVGLGEIGAAAGIAGPSVYKHFASKSDLLYAALNRGAQALQLALAEARTSSDTPEEALTSLLRAYVGLVQTHKDLFMALVTEVIHLPDEQRHDVRRTQHDHVMEWVRLLRACRPELSQAEAQVLVHAVLAMVNDVQRTRHLRSRPRLADELFELGRAVLLPAR
;
A
#
# COMPACT_ATOMS: atom_id res chain seq x y z
N MET A 1 58.93 -3.54 -4.75
CA MET A 1 57.48 -3.80 -4.92
C MET A 1 56.76 -3.39 -3.64
N SER A 2 56.10 -2.24 -3.64
CA SER A 2 55.25 -1.78 -2.54
C SER A 2 53.91 -1.38 -3.14
N THR A 3 52.93 -2.29 -3.04
CA THR A 3 51.56 -2.09 -3.51
C THR A 3 50.84 -1.13 -2.58
N ARG A 4 50.58 0.09 -3.06
CA ARG A 4 49.65 1.05 -2.46
C ARG A 4 48.28 0.38 -2.25
N PRO A 5 47.61 0.55 -1.09
CA PRO A 5 46.29 0.00 -0.89
C PRO A 5 45.29 0.78 -1.76
N ALA A 6 44.58 0.05 -2.62
CA ALA A 6 43.51 0.58 -3.45
C ALA A 6 42.43 1.23 -2.57
N LYS A 7 42.07 2.48 -2.92
CA LYS A 7 40.91 3.22 -2.36
C LYS A 7 39.67 2.31 -2.40
N ARG A 8 39.18 1.86 -1.24
CA ARG A 8 37.94 1.08 -1.12
C ARG A 8 36.76 1.90 -1.67
N PRO A 9 35.95 1.38 -2.60
CA PRO A 9 34.92 2.19 -3.23
C PRO A 9 33.73 2.38 -2.29
N ALA A 10 33.23 3.62 -2.20
CA ALA A 10 31.99 4.01 -1.52
C ALA A 10 30.74 3.20 -1.98
N ASN A 11 30.85 2.49 -3.11
CA ASN A 11 29.81 1.68 -3.73
C ASN A 11 29.39 0.45 -2.88
N ARG A 12 30.28 -0.12 -2.07
CA ARG A 12 29.95 -1.37 -1.34
C ARG A 12 28.83 -1.20 -0.32
N LYS A 13 28.80 -0.07 0.39
CA LYS A 13 27.73 0.19 1.38
C LYS A 13 26.38 0.34 0.68
N ALA A 14 26.33 1.09 -0.42
CA ALA A 14 25.10 1.28 -1.20
C ALA A 14 24.58 -0.06 -1.79
N GLU A 15 25.48 -0.91 -2.27
CA GLU A 15 25.15 -2.26 -2.73
C GLU A 15 24.52 -3.12 -1.62
N ILE A 16 25.12 -3.13 -0.42
CA ILE A 16 24.56 -3.85 0.73
C ILE A 16 23.15 -3.34 1.05
N LEU A 17 22.95 -2.02 1.09
CA LEU A 17 21.65 -1.44 1.42
C LEU A 17 20.58 -1.81 0.39
N ARG A 18 20.91 -1.77 -0.91
CA ARG A 18 19.98 -2.17 -1.98
C ARG A 18 19.58 -3.64 -1.90
N VAL A 19 20.54 -4.54 -1.68
CA VAL A 19 20.26 -5.99 -1.54
C VAL A 19 19.45 -6.27 -0.28
N ALA A 20 19.79 -5.62 0.84
CA ALA A 20 19.04 -5.75 2.09
C ALA A 20 17.59 -5.26 1.92
N ALA A 21 17.40 -4.11 1.28
CA ALA A 21 16.11 -3.51 0.98
C ALA A 21 15.22 -4.47 0.17
N ALA A 22 15.75 -5.06 -0.91
CA ALA A 22 15.04 -6.04 -1.72
C ALA A 22 14.65 -7.31 -0.92
N GLN A 23 15.56 -7.87 -0.12
CA GLN A 23 15.25 -9.06 0.68
C GLN A 23 14.22 -8.78 1.78
N PHE A 24 14.32 -7.63 2.46
CA PHE A 24 13.32 -7.22 3.44
C PHE A 24 11.95 -7.03 2.80
N GLN A 25 11.88 -6.44 1.60
CA GLN A 25 10.63 -6.30 0.86
C GLN A 25 10.00 -7.67 0.56
N GLU A 26 10.79 -8.61 0.02
CA GLU A 26 10.29 -9.90 -0.45
C GLU A 26 9.87 -10.84 0.68
N ARG A 27 10.70 -10.95 1.71
CA ARG A 27 10.55 -11.96 2.77
C ARG A 27 10.00 -11.40 4.09
N GLY A 28 10.01 -10.08 4.27
CA GLY A 28 9.65 -9.44 5.54
C GLY A 28 10.82 -9.33 6.50
N PHE A 29 10.76 -8.36 7.42
CA PHE A 29 11.82 -8.17 8.41
C PHE A 29 12.14 -9.47 9.12
N HIS A 30 11.21 -10.14 9.80
CA HIS A 30 11.52 -11.31 10.62
C HIS A 30 12.17 -12.48 9.87
N ALA A 31 11.79 -12.75 8.61
CA ALA A 31 12.27 -13.92 7.87
C ALA A 31 13.68 -13.78 7.27
N VAL A 32 14.23 -12.57 7.14
CA VAL A 32 15.54 -12.36 6.51
C VAL A 32 16.69 -12.65 7.48
N ALA A 33 17.62 -13.54 7.13
CA ALA A 33 18.87 -13.70 7.87
C ALA A 33 19.96 -12.76 7.35
N LEU A 34 20.78 -12.19 8.24
CA LEU A 34 21.92 -11.35 7.84
C LEU A 34 22.94 -12.11 6.98
N GLY A 35 23.06 -13.43 7.19
CA GLY A 35 23.90 -14.30 6.36
C GLY A 35 23.42 -14.38 4.91
N ASP A 36 22.11 -14.40 4.68
CA ASP A 36 21.52 -14.41 3.32
C ASP A 36 21.81 -13.12 2.58
N ILE A 37 21.76 -11.99 3.28
CA ILE A 37 22.13 -10.68 2.71
C ILE A 37 23.63 -10.66 2.37
N ALA A 38 24.48 -11.11 3.29
CA ALA A 38 25.93 -11.15 3.07
C ALA A 38 26.27 -12.03 1.85
N GLY A 39 25.66 -13.22 1.76
CA GLY A 39 25.81 -14.13 0.64
C GLY A 39 25.34 -13.53 -0.68
N ALA A 40 24.19 -12.86 -0.70
CA ALA A 40 23.65 -12.22 -1.91
C ALA A 40 24.51 -11.04 -2.40
N VAL A 41 25.22 -10.35 -1.50
CA VAL A 41 26.21 -9.30 -1.85
C VAL A 41 27.59 -9.89 -2.21
N GLY A 42 27.82 -11.17 -1.95
CA GLY A 42 29.12 -11.81 -2.16
C GLY A 42 30.17 -11.45 -1.10
N ILE A 43 29.75 -11.15 0.14
CA ILE A 43 30.63 -10.86 1.28
C ILE A 43 30.42 -11.86 2.42
N SER A 44 31.41 -11.96 3.31
CA SER A 44 31.27 -12.79 4.50
C SER A 44 30.37 -12.09 5.55
N ALA A 45 29.66 -12.89 6.37
CA ALA A 45 28.86 -12.34 7.47
C ALA A 45 29.68 -11.42 8.41
N PRO A 46 30.93 -11.76 8.81
CA PRO A 46 31.77 -10.86 9.58
C PRO A 46 32.07 -9.53 8.88
N ALA A 47 32.16 -9.51 7.54
CA ALA A 47 32.33 -8.26 6.80
C ALA A 47 31.08 -7.39 6.84
N LEU A 48 29.88 -7.98 6.81
CA LEU A 48 28.62 -7.27 7.00
C LEU A 48 28.52 -6.63 8.40
N TYR A 49 28.92 -7.36 9.44
CA TYR A 49 28.93 -6.86 10.83
C TYR A 49 29.90 -5.69 11.07
N ARG A 50 30.90 -5.49 10.20
CA ARG A 50 31.77 -4.29 10.25
C ARG A 50 31.04 -3.03 9.81
N HIS A 51 30.00 -3.17 8.98
CA HIS A 51 29.22 -2.05 8.45
C HIS A 51 27.96 -1.77 9.27
N PHE A 52 27.36 -2.81 9.85
CA PHE A 52 26.08 -2.72 10.57
C PHE A 52 26.13 -3.55 11.84
N ARG A 53 25.63 -2.98 12.94
CA ARG A 53 25.61 -3.65 14.27
C ARG A 53 24.64 -4.82 14.33
N GLY A 54 23.68 -4.88 13.40
CA GLY A 54 22.71 -5.94 13.30
C GLY A 54 21.60 -5.61 12.32
N LYS A 55 20.55 -6.42 12.34
CA LYS A 55 19.44 -6.38 11.38
C LYS A 55 18.61 -5.09 11.46
N HIS A 56 18.36 -4.59 12.67
CA HIS A 56 17.66 -3.32 12.88
C HIS A 56 18.46 -2.12 12.35
N ASP A 57 19.78 -2.12 12.56
CA ASP A 57 20.68 -1.07 12.07
C ASP A 57 20.80 -1.09 10.53
N LEU A 58 20.86 -2.29 9.95
CA LEU A 58 20.84 -2.46 8.50
C LEU A 58 19.51 -2.00 7.88
N LEU A 59 18.37 -2.35 8.48
CA LEU A 59 17.05 -1.88 8.04
C LEU A 59 16.95 -0.35 8.15
N ALA A 60 17.38 0.23 9.28
CA ALA A 60 17.41 1.67 9.48
C ALA A 60 18.22 2.38 8.39
N ALA A 61 19.41 1.88 8.10
CA ALA A 61 20.27 2.45 7.07
C ALA A 61 19.68 2.29 5.65
N ALA A 62 19.02 1.16 5.34
CA ALA A 62 18.40 0.93 4.05
C ALA A 62 17.20 1.86 3.82
N VAL A 63 16.36 2.05 4.83
CA VAL A 63 15.25 3.01 4.80
C VAL A 63 15.79 4.44 4.68
N ALA A 64 16.83 4.80 5.44
CA ALA A 64 17.44 6.12 5.41
C ALA A 64 18.01 6.48 4.02
N ASP A 65 18.70 5.53 3.38
CA ASP A 65 19.28 5.69 2.04
C ASP A 65 18.19 5.94 1.00
N GLY A 66 17.14 5.10 0.99
CA GLY A 66 15.99 5.30 0.12
C GLY A 66 15.31 6.66 0.28
N PHE A 67 15.13 7.08 1.54
CA PHE A 67 14.53 8.36 1.85
C PHE A 67 15.38 9.54 1.39
N ALA A 68 16.71 9.45 1.54
CA ALA A 68 17.63 10.49 1.10
C ALA A 68 17.61 10.69 -0.41
N VAL A 69 17.50 9.59 -1.18
CA VAL A 69 17.37 9.66 -2.65
C VAL A 69 16.05 10.34 -3.04
N MET A 70 14.94 9.97 -2.40
CA MET A 70 13.63 10.57 -2.66
C MET A 70 13.59 12.06 -2.28
N ASP A 71 14.15 12.43 -1.13
CA ASP A 71 14.23 13.83 -0.68
C ASP A 71 15.08 14.68 -1.62
N ALA A 72 16.23 14.18 -2.08
CA ALA A 72 17.06 14.86 -3.06
C ALA A 72 16.31 15.07 -4.39
N ALA A 73 15.64 14.03 -4.91
CA ALA A 73 14.88 14.11 -6.16
C ALA A 73 13.78 15.19 -6.11
N VAL A 74 13.05 15.30 -5.00
CA VAL A 74 12.00 16.32 -4.84
C VAL A 74 12.59 17.71 -4.54
N ARG A 75 13.69 17.79 -3.78
CA ARG A 75 14.35 19.06 -3.47
C ARG A 75 14.95 19.72 -4.70
N ASP A 76 15.54 18.92 -5.58
CA ASP A 76 16.25 19.39 -6.76
C ASP A 76 15.30 19.63 -7.95
N ALA A 77 14.00 19.32 -7.79
CA ALA A 77 12.97 19.58 -8.78
C ALA A 77 12.55 21.06 -8.80
N GLU A 78 12.52 21.65 -10.00
CA GLU A 78 12.17 23.07 -10.22
C GLU A 78 10.65 23.34 -10.24
N SER A 79 9.84 22.28 -10.36
CA SER A 79 8.38 22.38 -10.46
C SER A 79 7.69 21.12 -9.94
N LEU A 80 6.37 21.19 -9.73
CA LEU A 80 5.58 20.01 -9.37
C LEU A 80 5.66 18.91 -10.43
N ASP A 81 5.65 19.24 -11.73
CA ASP A 81 5.75 18.23 -12.79
C ASP A 81 7.13 17.55 -12.79
N ALA A 82 8.20 18.33 -12.58
CA ALA A 82 9.54 17.79 -12.44
C ALA A 82 9.66 16.86 -11.22
N ALA A 83 9.04 17.23 -10.10
CA ALA A 83 9.01 16.40 -8.88
C ALA A 83 8.23 15.11 -9.11
N VAL A 84 7.06 15.17 -9.77
CA VAL A 84 6.25 13.99 -10.11
C VAL A 84 7.01 13.05 -11.03
N ARG A 85 7.68 13.56 -12.06
CA ARG A 85 8.51 12.75 -12.96
C ARG A 85 9.67 12.08 -12.20
N ALA A 86 10.44 12.85 -11.45
CA ALA A 86 11.58 12.33 -10.70
C ALA A 86 11.16 11.24 -9.70
N MET A 87 10.00 11.42 -9.04
CA MET A 87 9.43 10.38 -8.18
C MET A 87 8.95 9.16 -8.96
N ALA A 88 8.33 9.32 -10.13
CA ALA A 88 7.91 8.22 -10.98
C ALA A 88 9.10 7.39 -11.47
N GLU A 89 10.19 8.03 -11.91
CA GLU A 89 11.45 7.39 -12.27
C GLU A 89 12.03 6.61 -11.09
N LEU A 90 12.12 7.24 -9.92
CA LEU A 90 12.63 6.61 -8.71
C LEU A 90 11.78 5.39 -8.28
N SER A 91 10.46 5.47 -8.41
CA SER A 91 9.55 4.35 -8.13
C SER A 91 9.79 3.14 -9.02
N VAL A 92 10.32 3.34 -10.23
CA VAL A 92 10.64 2.25 -11.16
C VAL A 92 12.05 1.72 -10.93
N GLU A 93 13.01 2.61 -10.66
CA GLU A 93 14.41 2.26 -10.39
C GLU A 93 14.60 1.58 -9.02
N ARG A 94 13.82 1.98 -8.02
CA ARG A 94 13.92 1.51 -6.62
C ARG A 94 12.57 1.09 -6.04
N ARG A 95 11.92 0.12 -6.70
CA ARG A 95 10.60 -0.42 -6.33
C ARG A 95 10.51 -0.92 -4.88
N GLU A 96 11.63 -1.28 -4.27
CA GLU A 96 11.68 -1.75 -2.88
C GLU A 96 11.34 -0.66 -1.86
N LEU A 97 11.51 0.63 -2.19
CA LEU A 97 11.41 1.72 -1.22
C LEU A 97 9.99 1.95 -0.70
N GLY A 98 8.97 1.79 -1.53
CA GLY A 98 7.57 2.01 -1.14
C GLY A 98 7.11 1.03 -0.05
N VAL A 99 7.39 -0.26 -0.21
CA VAL A 99 6.99 -1.30 0.75
C VAL A 99 7.79 -1.20 2.06
N LEU A 100 9.08 -0.87 1.99
CA LEU A 100 9.93 -0.75 3.18
C LEU A 100 9.45 0.39 4.10
N TRP A 101 9.06 1.53 3.53
CA TRP A 101 8.46 2.62 4.29
C TRP A 101 7.15 2.20 4.96
N GLN A 102 6.25 1.55 4.23
CA GLN A 102 4.91 1.23 4.74
C GLN A 102 4.88 0.07 5.74
N ARG A 103 5.72 -0.96 5.55
CA ARG A 103 5.66 -2.20 6.33
C ARG A 103 6.70 -2.25 7.44
N GLU A 104 7.91 -1.75 7.19
CA GLU A 104 9.06 -2.06 8.04
C GLU A 104 9.44 -0.93 9.02
N VAL A 105 8.95 0.30 8.81
CA VAL A 105 9.21 1.45 9.70
C VAL A 105 8.77 1.19 11.14
N ARG A 106 7.74 0.35 11.37
CA ARG A 106 7.29 -0.05 12.72
C ARG A 106 8.34 -0.86 13.49
N HIS A 107 9.26 -1.52 12.80
CA HIS A 107 10.34 -2.29 13.41
C HIS A 107 11.58 -1.44 13.70
N LEU A 108 11.59 -0.15 13.33
CA LEU A 108 12.71 0.74 13.63
C LEU A 108 12.71 1.17 15.11
N PRO A 109 13.90 1.31 15.74
CA PRO A 109 14.02 1.92 17.07
C PRO A 109 13.41 3.32 17.11
N GLU A 110 12.77 3.69 18.23
CA GLU A 110 12.11 4.99 18.43
C GLU A 110 12.89 6.22 17.92
N PRO A 111 14.18 6.43 18.29
CA PRO A 111 14.90 7.63 17.87
C PRO A 111 15.07 7.71 16.34
N VAL A 112 15.37 6.57 15.71
CA VAL A 112 15.52 6.47 14.25
C VAL A 112 14.17 6.70 13.58
N ARG A 113 13.11 6.08 14.11
CA ARG A 113 11.76 6.23 13.57
C ARG A 113 11.28 7.67 13.63
N ALA A 114 11.55 8.37 14.74
CA ALA A 114 11.21 9.78 14.91
C ALA A 114 11.94 10.67 13.89
N GLU A 115 13.24 10.44 13.67
CA GLU A 115 14.03 11.15 12.66
C GLU A 115 13.47 10.93 11.25
N MET A 116 13.15 9.68 10.89
CA MET A 116 12.57 9.36 9.58
C MET A 116 11.20 10.02 9.37
N LEU A 117 10.35 10.04 10.41
CA LEU A 117 9.07 10.74 10.36
C LEU A 117 9.25 12.26 10.17
N GLN A 118 10.29 12.87 10.75
CA GLN A 118 10.61 14.28 10.53
C GLN A 118 11.03 14.55 9.09
N ARG A 119 11.89 13.70 8.50
CA ARG A 119 12.28 13.81 7.08
C ARG A 119 11.08 13.66 6.15
N PHE A 120 10.23 12.66 6.38
CA PHE A 120 8.99 12.48 5.61
C PHE A 120 8.08 13.70 5.69
N ARG A 121 7.94 14.32 6.87
CA ARG A 121 7.17 15.57 7.02
C ARG A 121 7.78 16.70 6.20
N GLY A 122 9.11 16.84 6.16
CA GLY A 122 9.79 17.83 5.33
C GLY A 122 9.50 17.67 3.84
N LEU A 123 9.61 16.43 3.34
CA LEU A 123 9.24 16.08 1.96
C LEU A 123 7.78 16.43 1.66
N ALA A 124 6.86 16.01 2.54
CA ALA A 124 5.43 16.25 2.38
C ALA A 124 5.10 17.74 2.35
N VAL A 125 5.69 18.56 3.25
CA VAL A 125 5.48 20.01 3.26
C VAL A 125 5.96 20.65 1.96
N ARG A 126 7.11 20.22 1.42
CA ARG A 126 7.63 20.74 0.14
C ARG A 126 6.68 20.42 -1.02
N LEU A 127 6.23 19.17 -1.13
CA LEU A 127 5.28 18.77 -2.17
C LEU A 127 3.94 19.49 -2.02
N GLN A 128 3.44 19.64 -0.79
CA GLN A 128 2.23 20.41 -0.51
C GLN A 128 2.38 21.87 -0.93
N GLY A 129 3.54 22.50 -0.71
CA GLY A 129 3.82 23.85 -1.22
C GLY A 129 3.70 23.93 -2.75
N LEU A 130 4.36 23.01 -3.47
CA LEU A 130 4.28 22.93 -4.93
C LEU A 130 2.85 22.69 -5.45
N ILE A 131 2.05 21.90 -4.73
CA ILE A 131 0.64 21.66 -5.05
C ILE A 131 -0.18 22.93 -4.80
N SER A 132 -0.02 23.60 -3.65
CA SER A 132 -0.70 24.85 -3.31
C SER A 132 -0.42 25.96 -4.32
N ASP A 133 0.84 26.10 -4.77
CA ASP A 133 1.23 27.11 -5.76
C ASP A 133 0.51 26.91 -7.11
N ARG A 134 0.25 25.65 -7.48
CA ARG A 134 -0.48 25.30 -8.71
C ARG A 134 -2.01 25.35 -8.54
N ARG A 135 -2.50 24.97 -7.35
CA ARG A 135 -3.92 24.80 -7.02
C ARG A 135 -4.30 25.77 -5.90
N GLY A 136 -4.14 27.06 -6.15
CA GLY A 136 -4.53 28.12 -5.21
C GLY A 136 -6.03 28.17 -4.89
N ASP A 137 -6.84 27.37 -5.60
CA ASP A 137 -8.27 27.14 -5.32
C ASP A 137 -8.52 26.20 -4.14
N LEU A 138 -7.51 25.44 -3.71
CA LEU A 138 -7.64 24.39 -2.70
C LEU A 138 -7.21 24.87 -1.31
N ASP A 139 -7.86 24.33 -0.28
CA ASP A 139 -7.40 24.51 1.10
C ASP A 139 -6.26 23.54 1.46
N ALA A 140 -5.63 23.76 2.61
CA ALA A 140 -4.53 22.92 3.08
C ALA A 140 -4.91 21.45 3.29
N SER A 141 -6.19 21.18 3.59
CA SER A 141 -6.70 19.83 3.81
C SER A 141 -6.77 19.08 2.48
N ASP A 142 -7.29 19.72 1.43
CA ASP A 142 -7.37 19.21 0.06
C ASP A 142 -5.99 18.99 -0.55
N VAL A 143 -5.08 19.96 -0.37
CA VAL A 143 -3.67 19.84 -0.77
C VAL A 143 -3.01 18.63 -0.10
N SER A 144 -3.26 18.43 1.20
CA SER A 144 -2.76 17.25 1.91
C SER A 144 -3.32 15.95 1.32
N LEU A 145 -4.63 15.87 1.06
CA LEU A 145 -5.25 14.71 0.43
C LEU A 145 -4.60 14.39 -0.93
N LEU A 146 -4.49 15.39 -1.82
CA LEU A 146 -3.88 15.21 -3.14
C LEU A 146 -2.42 14.76 -3.05
N ASN A 147 -1.65 15.32 -2.11
CA ASN A 147 -0.27 14.90 -1.88
C ASN A 147 -0.18 13.41 -1.49
N TRP A 148 -0.98 12.97 -0.52
CA TRP A 148 -0.99 11.57 -0.08
C TRP A 148 -1.49 10.62 -1.17
N ALA A 149 -2.52 11.02 -1.90
CA ALA A 149 -3.08 10.23 -3.00
C ALA A 149 -2.07 10.09 -4.15
N MET A 150 -1.36 11.17 -4.51
CA MET A 150 -0.27 11.17 -5.48
C MET A 150 0.88 10.24 -5.05
N LEU A 151 1.36 10.35 -3.81
CA LEU A 151 2.43 9.49 -3.31
C LEU A 151 2.04 8.00 -3.32
N ALA A 152 0.77 7.68 -3.03
CA ALA A 152 0.25 6.32 -3.10
C ALA A 152 0.19 5.77 -4.54
N VAL A 153 -0.23 6.60 -5.51
CA VAL A 153 -0.19 6.26 -6.94
C VAL A 153 1.24 5.97 -7.38
N LEU A 154 2.18 6.88 -7.08
CA LEU A 154 3.59 6.74 -7.45
C LEU A 154 4.26 5.55 -6.74
N GLY A 155 3.85 5.22 -5.52
CA GLY A 155 4.35 4.07 -4.77
C GLY A 155 3.76 2.71 -5.19
N SER A 156 2.74 2.70 -6.04
CA SER A 156 1.98 1.48 -6.41
C SER A 156 2.78 0.35 -7.08
N PRO A 157 3.84 0.57 -7.88
CA PRO A 157 4.65 -0.53 -8.45
C PRO A 157 5.30 -1.41 -7.41
N SER A 158 5.48 -0.92 -6.18
CA SER A 158 6.02 -1.69 -5.06
C SER A 158 5.16 -2.92 -4.71
N HIS A 159 3.89 -2.90 -5.11
CA HIS A 159 2.88 -3.93 -4.80
C HIS A 159 2.64 -4.91 -5.95
N SER A 160 3.09 -4.62 -7.17
CA SER A 160 2.81 -5.45 -8.34
C SER A 160 3.95 -5.45 -9.36
N ARG A 161 4.22 -6.62 -9.95
CA ARG A 161 5.10 -6.71 -11.11
C ARG A 161 4.25 -6.56 -12.36
N ALA A 162 4.31 -5.38 -12.98
CA ALA A 162 3.67 -5.15 -14.27
C ALA A 162 4.58 -5.63 -15.42
N GLY A 163 4.00 -6.27 -16.44
CA GLY A 163 4.69 -6.68 -17.67
C GLY A 163 4.90 -5.53 -18.66
N VAL A 164 5.18 -4.32 -18.17
CA VAL A 164 5.37 -3.09 -18.95
C VAL A 164 6.84 -2.68 -18.88
N SER A 165 7.38 -2.05 -19.94
CA SER A 165 8.73 -1.50 -19.91
C SER A 165 8.86 -0.37 -18.87
N ASP A 166 10.05 -0.18 -18.31
CA ASP A 166 10.28 0.82 -17.26
C ASP A 166 9.90 2.23 -17.71
N GLY A 167 10.29 2.65 -18.92
CA GLY A 167 9.92 3.96 -19.46
C GLY A 167 8.40 4.14 -19.61
N ARG A 168 7.69 3.11 -20.06
CA ARG A 168 6.22 3.17 -20.19
C ARG A 168 5.53 3.16 -18.83
N LEU A 169 6.10 2.46 -17.84
CA LEU A 169 5.61 2.50 -16.47
C LEU A 169 5.75 3.91 -15.87
N VAL A 170 6.88 4.59 -16.09
CA VAL A 170 7.07 5.99 -15.67
C VAL A 170 6.01 6.89 -16.32
N GLU A 171 5.78 6.78 -17.63
CA GLU A 171 4.76 7.58 -18.33
C GLU A 171 3.35 7.40 -17.75
N LEU A 172 2.95 6.16 -17.47
CA LEU A 172 1.63 5.85 -16.90
C LEU A 172 1.47 6.44 -15.50
N LEU A 173 2.50 6.32 -14.66
CA LEU A 173 2.48 6.85 -13.30
C LEU A 173 2.49 8.38 -13.29
N GLU A 174 3.33 9.01 -14.11
CA GLU A 174 3.38 10.46 -14.29
C GLU A 174 2.04 10.99 -14.82
N GLY A 175 1.43 10.27 -15.78
CA GLY A 175 0.10 10.58 -16.30
C GLY A 175 -0.99 10.46 -15.23
N ALA A 176 -1.03 9.35 -14.49
CA ALA A 176 -2.00 9.12 -13.42
C ALA A 176 -1.90 10.17 -12.32
N ALA A 177 -0.68 10.47 -11.86
CA ALA A 177 -0.43 11.49 -10.84
C ALA A 177 -0.86 12.89 -11.31
N ARG A 178 -0.56 13.28 -12.56
CA ARG A 178 -1.00 14.56 -13.12
C ARG A 178 -2.52 14.67 -13.22
N THR A 179 -3.18 13.62 -13.72
CA THR A 179 -4.65 13.57 -13.79
C THR A 179 -5.28 13.69 -12.40
N LEU A 180 -4.72 13.00 -11.41
CA LEU A 180 -5.14 13.07 -10.01
C LEU A 180 -4.98 14.49 -9.45
N LEU A 181 -3.83 15.14 -9.66
CA LEU A 181 -3.57 16.50 -9.19
C LEU A 181 -4.45 17.56 -9.87
N ALA A 182 -4.91 17.29 -11.10
CA ALA A 182 -5.81 18.15 -11.85
C ALA A 182 -7.31 17.90 -11.55
N ALA A 183 -7.63 16.80 -10.85
CA ALA A 183 -9.01 16.45 -10.57
C ALA A 183 -9.71 17.51 -9.70
N ARG A 184 -11.00 17.71 -9.96
CA ARG A 184 -11.86 18.56 -9.13
C ARG A 184 -12.34 17.74 -7.94
N LEU A 185 -12.04 18.22 -6.74
CA LEU A 185 -12.62 17.66 -5.53
C LEU A 185 -14.05 18.20 -5.35
N PRO A 186 -14.99 17.40 -4.83
CA PRO A 186 -16.34 17.89 -4.52
C PRO A 186 -16.27 19.14 -3.64
N ALA A 187 -16.95 20.24 -4.03
CA ALA A 187 -16.91 21.50 -3.27
C ALA A 187 -17.43 21.34 -1.84
N HIS A 188 -16.81 21.97 -0.84
CA HIS A 188 -17.14 21.90 0.60
C HIS A 188 -18.59 22.29 1.01
N CYS A 189 -19.46 22.66 0.07
CA CYS A 189 -20.84 23.03 0.33
C CYS A 189 -21.77 21.83 0.27
N GLY A 190 -22.24 21.39 1.43
CA GLY A 190 -23.33 20.41 1.56
C GLY A 190 -23.11 19.50 2.76
N ASP A 191 -24.08 19.51 3.68
CA ASP A 191 -24.18 18.54 4.77
C ASP A 191 -24.05 17.13 4.17
N PRO A 192 -23.06 16.31 4.58
CA PRO A 192 -23.03 14.93 4.16
C PRO A 192 -24.29 14.30 4.75
N GLY A 193 -25.29 14.07 3.89
CA GLY A 193 -26.46 13.28 4.22
C GLY A 193 -25.98 11.90 4.67
N GLY A 194 -25.72 11.80 5.97
CA GLY A 194 -25.16 10.65 6.63
C GLY A 194 -26.21 9.56 6.58
N ARG A 195 -26.22 8.81 5.49
CA ARG A 195 -26.70 7.43 5.55
C ARG A 195 -25.64 6.65 6.30
N GLY A 196 -25.60 6.87 7.62
CA GLY A 196 -25.07 5.89 8.53
C GLY A 196 -25.84 4.62 8.22
N ALA A 197 -25.18 3.64 7.62
CA ALA A 197 -25.71 2.31 7.50
C ALA A 197 -26.07 1.89 8.93
N ALA A 198 -27.36 1.94 9.25
CA ALA A 198 -27.88 1.33 10.46
C ALA A 198 -27.35 -0.10 10.44
N ALA A 199 -26.60 -0.47 11.48
CA ALA A 199 -26.23 -1.84 11.71
C ALA A 199 -27.55 -2.62 11.81
N LEU A 200 -27.98 -3.21 10.70
CA LEU A 200 -29.04 -4.20 10.70
C LEU A 200 -28.53 -5.28 11.65
N GLY A 201 -29.20 -5.41 12.78
CA GLY A 201 -28.95 -6.45 13.77
C GLY A 201 -29.24 -7.79 13.12
N VAL A 202 -28.25 -8.34 12.42
CA VAL A 202 -28.28 -9.72 11.94
C VAL A 202 -28.04 -10.60 13.17
N ALA A 203 -28.85 -11.66 13.25
CA ALA A 203 -28.86 -12.65 14.31
C ALA A 203 -27.45 -13.02 14.81
N SER A 204 -27.30 -13.16 16.13
CA SER A 204 -26.11 -13.62 16.85
C SER A 204 -25.09 -14.31 15.94
N ALA A 205 -24.07 -13.56 15.51
CA ALA A 205 -22.98 -14.11 14.71
C ALA A 205 -22.46 -15.39 15.37
N SER A 206 -22.25 -16.45 14.59
CA SER A 206 -21.73 -17.70 15.13
C SER A 206 -20.44 -17.45 15.91
N ARG A 207 -20.12 -18.28 16.90
CA ARG A 207 -18.85 -18.16 17.66
C ARG A 207 -17.62 -18.09 16.73
N ARG A 208 -17.68 -18.83 15.61
CA ARG A 208 -16.68 -18.79 14.54
C ARG A 208 -16.58 -17.41 13.88
N GLU A 209 -17.72 -16.80 13.55
CA GLU A 209 -17.78 -15.44 12.97
C GLU A 209 -17.24 -14.38 13.92
N SER A 210 -17.55 -14.47 15.22
CA SER A 210 -17.00 -13.54 16.23
C SER A 210 -15.47 -13.63 16.31
N LEU A 211 -14.90 -14.83 16.20
CA LEU A 211 -13.45 -15.01 16.14
C LEU A 211 -12.85 -14.40 14.88
N VAL A 212 -13.46 -14.62 13.71
CA VAL A 212 -12.99 -14.04 12.45
C VAL A 212 -13.03 -12.51 12.50
N ALA A 213 -14.11 -11.93 13.03
CA ALA A 213 -14.24 -10.48 13.17
C ALA A 213 -13.19 -9.90 14.15
N ALA A 214 -12.95 -10.57 15.28
CA ALA A 214 -11.93 -10.16 16.24
C ALA A 214 -10.51 -10.28 15.65
N ALA A 215 -10.20 -11.39 14.98
CA ALA A 215 -8.93 -11.62 14.31
C ALA A 215 -8.65 -10.56 13.25
N THR A 216 -9.63 -10.25 12.39
CA THR A 216 -9.55 -9.22 11.36
C THR A 216 -9.11 -7.87 11.93
N ARG A 217 -9.76 -7.44 13.02
CA ARG A 217 -9.45 -6.18 13.70
C ARG A 217 -8.07 -6.17 14.32
N LEU A 218 -7.68 -7.26 14.99
CA LEU A 218 -6.41 -7.32 15.71
C LEU A 218 -5.22 -7.44 14.74
N PHE A 219 -5.30 -8.33 13.75
CA PHE A 219 -4.26 -8.47 12.72
C PHE A 219 -4.08 -7.19 11.91
N GLY A 220 -5.17 -6.52 11.52
CA GLY A 220 -5.08 -5.26 10.76
C GLY A 220 -4.43 -4.10 11.53
N ARG A 221 -4.49 -4.11 12.87
CA ARG A 221 -3.96 -3.02 13.72
C ARG A 221 -2.57 -3.29 14.27
N GLN A 222 -2.32 -4.52 14.72
CA GLN A 222 -1.10 -4.89 15.44
C GLN A 222 -0.15 -5.73 14.58
N GLY A 223 -0.66 -6.33 13.48
CA GLY A 223 0.07 -7.26 12.63
C GLY A 223 -0.07 -8.71 13.09
N PHE A 224 0.24 -9.66 12.21
CA PHE A 224 0.09 -11.08 12.49
C PHE A 224 0.94 -11.51 13.67
N HIS A 225 2.23 -11.17 13.73
CA HIS A 225 3.13 -11.71 14.76
C HIS A 225 2.79 -11.28 16.19
N GLU A 226 2.33 -10.04 16.39
CA GLU A 226 2.08 -9.47 17.72
C GLU A 226 0.82 -10.02 18.41
N VAL A 227 -0.16 -10.52 17.64
CA VAL A 227 -1.48 -10.91 18.17
C VAL A 227 -1.52 -12.36 18.62
N GLY A 228 -1.96 -12.64 19.85
CA GLY A 228 -2.14 -14.02 20.34
C GLY A 228 -3.52 -14.62 20.04
N LEU A 229 -3.63 -15.95 19.88
CA LEU A 229 -4.94 -16.63 19.79
C LEU A 229 -5.80 -16.42 21.04
N GLY A 230 -5.17 -16.35 22.22
CA GLY A 230 -5.86 -16.05 23.47
C GLY A 230 -6.45 -14.64 23.52
N GLU A 231 -5.71 -13.65 23.01
CA GLU A 231 -6.18 -12.27 22.87
C GLU A 231 -7.37 -12.18 21.92
N ILE A 232 -7.31 -12.88 20.77
CA ILE A 232 -8.43 -12.95 19.82
C ILE A 232 -9.66 -13.61 20.46
N GLY A 233 -9.46 -14.71 21.19
CA GLY A 233 -10.53 -15.36 21.95
C GLY A 233 -11.18 -14.41 22.94
N ALA A 234 -10.38 -13.74 23.77
CA ALA A 234 -10.87 -12.76 24.74
C ALA A 234 -11.66 -11.63 24.06
N ALA A 235 -11.14 -11.09 22.95
CA ALA A 235 -11.80 -10.05 22.16
C ALA A 235 -13.11 -10.52 21.47
N ALA A 236 -13.29 -11.83 21.28
CA ALA A 236 -14.49 -12.45 20.76
C ALA A 236 -15.45 -12.97 21.85
N GLY A 237 -15.12 -12.79 23.14
CA GLY A 237 -15.88 -13.35 24.25
C GLY A 237 -15.80 -14.87 24.38
N ILE A 238 -14.72 -15.47 23.87
CA ILE A 238 -14.49 -16.92 23.85
C ILE A 238 -13.23 -17.24 24.67
N ALA A 239 -13.34 -18.15 25.63
CA ALA A 239 -12.18 -18.60 26.41
C ALA A 239 -11.08 -19.15 25.48
N GLY A 240 -9.82 -18.75 25.71
CA GLY A 240 -8.67 -19.08 24.85
C GLY A 240 -8.60 -20.54 24.37
N PRO A 241 -8.77 -21.56 25.24
CA PRO A 241 -8.77 -22.97 24.82
C PRO A 241 -9.88 -23.33 23.82
N SER A 242 -11.02 -22.64 23.86
CA SER A 242 -12.16 -22.88 22.96
C SER A 242 -11.93 -22.33 21.55
N VAL A 243 -10.94 -21.46 21.35
CA VAL A 243 -10.56 -20.98 20.00
C VAL A 243 -10.05 -22.14 19.14
N TYR A 244 -9.29 -23.06 19.75
CA TYR A 244 -8.75 -24.25 19.07
C TYR A 244 -9.84 -25.22 18.58
N LYS A 245 -11.07 -25.13 19.11
CA LYS A 245 -12.21 -25.92 18.60
C LYS A 245 -12.73 -25.41 17.25
N HIS A 246 -12.46 -24.15 16.91
CA HIS A 246 -12.94 -23.51 15.69
C HIS A 246 -11.85 -23.36 14.62
N PHE A 247 -10.59 -23.23 15.04
CA PHE A 247 -9.44 -23.04 14.16
C PHE A 247 -8.25 -23.81 14.71
N ALA A 248 -7.63 -24.66 13.88
CA ALA A 248 -6.50 -25.48 14.29
C ALA A 248 -5.24 -24.61 14.54
N SER A 249 -5.10 -23.51 13.79
CA SER A 249 -3.96 -22.61 13.91
C SER A 249 -4.35 -21.13 13.77
N LYS A 250 -3.41 -20.26 14.16
CA LYS A 250 -3.49 -18.81 13.96
C LYS A 250 -3.50 -18.44 12.46
N SER A 251 -2.77 -19.18 11.63
CA SER A 251 -2.80 -19.03 10.18
C SER A 251 -4.16 -19.40 9.58
N ASP A 252 -4.84 -20.44 10.09
CA ASP A 252 -6.19 -20.79 9.59
C ASP A 252 -7.22 -19.72 9.91
N LEU A 253 -7.07 -19.07 11.07
CA LEU A 253 -7.90 -17.93 11.46
C LEU A 253 -7.61 -16.69 10.61
N LEU A 254 -6.33 -16.42 10.29
CA LEU A 254 -5.96 -15.39 9.33
C LEU A 254 -6.55 -15.70 7.95
N TYR A 255 -6.39 -16.92 7.45
CA TYR A 255 -6.92 -17.35 6.16
C TYR A 255 -8.44 -17.15 6.06
N ALA A 256 -9.18 -17.54 7.10
CA ALA A 256 -10.62 -17.31 7.17
C ALA A 256 -11.00 -15.81 7.18
N ALA A 257 -10.22 -14.97 7.87
CA ALA A 257 -10.40 -13.52 7.83
C ALA A 257 -10.17 -12.97 6.43
N LEU A 258 -9.09 -13.36 5.76
CA LEU A 258 -8.78 -12.90 4.40
C LEU A 258 -9.83 -13.36 3.38
N ASN A 259 -10.30 -14.60 3.47
CA ASN A 259 -11.36 -15.12 2.60
C ASN A 259 -12.69 -14.37 2.78
N ARG A 260 -13.02 -13.90 3.98
CA ARG A 260 -14.19 -13.05 4.20
C ARG A 260 -14.09 -11.75 3.40
N GLY A 261 -12.91 -11.12 3.38
CA GLY A 261 -12.69 -9.90 2.59
C GLY A 261 -12.77 -10.16 1.09
N ALA A 262 -12.19 -11.27 0.63
CA ALA A 262 -12.31 -11.68 -0.77
C ALA A 262 -13.76 -11.93 -1.19
N GLN A 263 -14.58 -12.56 -0.34
CA GLN A 263 -16.01 -12.78 -0.61
C GLN A 263 -16.79 -11.47 -0.70
N ALA A 264 -16.50 -10.49 0.17
CA ALA A 264 -17.12 -9.16 0.09
C ALA A 264 -16.78 -8.45 -1.23
N LEU A 265 -15.53 -8.55 -1.69
CA LEU A 265 -15.10 -8.01 -2.97
C LEU A 265 -15.76 -8.69 -4.17
N GLN A 266 -15.93 -10.02 -4.11
CA GLN A 266 -16.61 -10.77 -5.16
C GLN A 266 -18.10 -10.43 -5.24
N LEU A 267 -18.77 -10.26 -4.10
CA LEU A 267 -20.16 -9.82 -4.05
C LEU A 267 -20.33 -8.42 -4.66
N ALA A 268 -19.49 -7.46 -4.27
CA ALA A 268 -19.50 -6.11 -4.83
C ALA A 268 -19.29 -6.10 -6.35
N LEU A 269 -18.39 -6.96 -6.86
CA LEU A 269 -18.18 -7.11 -8.29
C LEU A 269 -19.39 -7.71 -9.00
N ALA A 270 -20.01 -8.74 -8.43
CA ALA A 270 -21.22 -9.34 -8.99
C ALA A 270 -22.37 -8.32 -9.06
N GLU A 271 -22.60 -7.59 -7.96
CA GLU A 271 -23.62 -6.54 -7.88
C GLU A 271 -23.38 -5.43 -8.90
N ALA A 272 -22.14 -4.93 -9.01
CA ALA A 272 -21.77 -3.91 -9.99
C ALA A 272 -22.04 -4.37 -11.42
N ARG A 273 -21.80 -5.64 -11.74
CA ARG A 273 -22.09 -6.21 -13.07
C ARG A 273 -23.57 -6.42 -13.34
N THR A 274 -24.35 -6.79 -12.33
CA THR A 274 -25.80 -7.03 -12.50
C THR A 274 -26.62 -5.74 -12.55
N SER A 275 -26.10 -4.66 -11.96
CA SER A 275 -26.82 -3.38 -11.83
C SER A 275 -26.41 -2.33 -12.86
N SER A 276 -25.57 -2.69 -13.83
CA SER A 276 -25.02 -1.77 -14.82
C SER A 276 -25.25 -2.26 -16.24
N ASP A 277 -25.61 -1.35 -17.14
CA ASP A 277 -25.89 -1.66 -18.55
C ASP A 277 -24.63 -1.49 -19.40
N THR A 278 -23.67 -0.66 -18.95
CA THR A 278 -22.41 -0.41 -19.66
C THR A 278 -21.17 -0.80 -18.84
N PRO A 279 -20.02 -1.10 -19.50
CA PRO A 279 -18.76 -1.33 -18.80
C PRO A 279 -18.29 -0.14 -17.95
N GLU A 280 -18.61 1.08 -18.38
CA GLU A 280 -18.25 2.31 -17.66
C GLU A 280 -19.05 2.45 -16.37
N GLU A 281 -20.37 2.19 -16.41
CA GLU A 281 -21.22 2.14 -15.21
C GLU A 281 -20.76 1.02 -14.27
N ALA A 282 -20.45 -0.17 -14.79
CA ALA A 282 -19.95 -1.28 -14.00
C ALA A 282 -18.63 -0.96 -13.29
N LEU A 283 -17.68 -0.34 -14.00
CA LEU A 283 -16.40 0.10 -13.43
C LEU A 283 -16.60 1.19 -12.37
N THR A 284 -17.50 2.14 -12.63
CA THR A 284 -17.82 3.23 -11.71
C THR A 284 -18.50 2.70 -10.44
N SER A 285 -19.47 1.80 -10.60
CA SER A 285 -20.17 1.13 -9.48
C SER A 285 -19.19 0.30 -8.65
N LEU A 286 -18.31 -0.47 -9.32
CA LEU A 286 -17.27 -1.25 -8.67
C LEU A 286 -16.29 -0.38 -7.88
N LEU A 287 -15.86 0.77 -8.43
CA LEU A 287 -15.01 1.72 -7.72
C LEU A 287 -15.69 2.27 -6.47
N ARG A 288 -16.95 2.66 -6.58
CA ARG A 288 -17.72 3.16 -5.43
C ARG A 288 -17.88 2.09 -4.35
N ALA A 289 -18.19 0.86 -4.74
CA ALA A 289 -18.30 -0.26 -3.82
C ALA A 289 -16.97 -0.58 -3.13
N TYR A 290 -15.86 -0.56 -3.87
CA TYR A 290 -14.52 -0.77 -3.31
C TYR A 290 -14.16 0.31 -2.28
N VAL A 291 -14.36 1.58 -2.60
CA VAL A 291 -14.10 2.69 -1.65
C VAL A 291 -14.93 2.55 -0.38
N GLY A 292 -16.22 2.20 -0.51
CA GLY A 292 -17.11 1.94 0.63
C GLY A 292 -16.61 0.77 1.48
N LEU A 293 -16.23 -0.35 0.86
CA LEU A 293 -15.72 -1.53 1.57
C LEU A 293 -14.43 -1.23 2.33
N VAL A 294 -13.49 -0.49 1.74
CA VAL A 294 -12.24 -0.11 2.42
C VAL A 294 -12.53 0.84 3.59
N GLN A 295 -13.50 1.76 3.44
CA GLN A 295 -13.91 2.66 4.52
C GLN A 295 -14.54 1.90 5.70
N THR A 296 -15.44 0.95 5.42
CA THR A 296 -16.14 0.16 6.45
C THR A 296 -15.24 -0.89 7.10
N HIS A 297 -14.39 -1.56 6.31
CA HIS A 297 -13.61 -2.73 6.73
C HIS A 297 -12.10 -2.51 6.63
N LYS A 298 -11.60 -1.32 6.95
CA LYS A 298 -10.17 -0.97 6.83
C LYS A 298 -9.20 -1.99 7.42
N ASP A 299 -9.48 -2.53 8.61
CA ASP A 299 -8.58 -3.48 9.30
C ASP A 299 -8.49 -4.81 8.51
N LEU A 300 -9.55 -5.17 7.76
CA LEU A 300 -9.58 -6.33 6.87
C LEU A 300 -8.74 -6.12 5.61
N PHE A 301 -8.92 -4.98 4.95
CA PHE A 301 -8.16 -4.63 3.75
C PHE A 301 -6.68 -4.44 4.05
N MET A 302 -6.37 -3.93 5.24
CA MET A 302 -5.02 -3.92 5.78
C MET A 302 -4.41 -5.31 5.85
N ALA A 303 -5.12 -6.25 6.48
CA ALA A 303 -4.64 -7.62 6.60
C ALA A 303 -4.47 -8.30 5.22
N LEU A 304 -5.37 -8.03 4.26
CA LEU A 304 -5.31 -8.53 2.89
C LEU A 304 -4.07 -8.06 2.12
N VAL A 305 -3.54 -6.88 2.45
CA VAL A 305 -2.35 -6.34 1.79
C VAL A 305 -1.08 -6.81 2.50
N THR A 306 -1.04 -6.75 3.83
CA THR A 306 0.24 -6.91 4.56
C THR A 306 0.50 -8.30 5.10
N GLU A 307 -0.54 -9.10 5.39
CA GLU A 307 -0.39 -10.31 6.21
C GLU A 307 -0.43 -11.62 5.40
N VAL A 308 -0.75 -11.55 4.10
CA VAL A 308 -0.80 -12.73 3.19
C VAL A 308 0.50 -13.54 3.20
N ILE A 309 1.64 -12.89 3.44
CA ILE A 309 2.97 -13.53 3.51
C ILE A 309 3.07 -14.54 4.66
N HIS A 310 2.25 -14.41 5.71
CA HIS A 310 2.27 -15.28 6.88
C HIS A 310 1.43 -16.55 6.73
N LEU A 311 0.70 -16.69 5.61
CA LEU A 311 -0.03 -17.91 5.31
C LEU A 311 0.91 -19.04 4.82
N PRO A 312 0.60 -20.31 5.15
CA PRO A 312 1.17 -21.47 4.50
C PRO A 312 1.10 -21.38 2.97
N ASP A 313 2.03 -22.02 2.27
CA ASP A 313 2.21 -21.85 0.83
C ASP A 313 0.93 -22.08 0.03
N GLU A 314 0.19 -23.15 0.30
CA GLU A 314 -1.07 -23.48 -0.38
C GLU A 314 -2.13 -22.39 -0.19
N GLN A 315 -2.41 -22.01 1.07
CA GLN A 315 -3.36 -20.96 1.42
C GLN A 315 -2.94 -19.59 0.85
N ARG A 316 -1.64 -19.29 0.88
CA ARG A 316 -1.08 -18.07 0.31
C ARG A 316 -1.26 -18.01 -1.19
N HIS A 317 -1.05 -19.13 -1.88
CA HIS A 317 -1.29 -19.25 -3.33
C HIS A 317 -2.76 -19.05 -3.67
N ASP A 318 -3.67 -19.63 -2.88
CA ASP A 318 -5.11 -19.47 -3.09
C ASP A 318 -5.56 -18.02 -2.94
N VAL A 319 -5.21 -17.35 -1.83
CA VAL A 319 -5.55 -15.94 -1.60
C VAL A 319 -4.97 -15.04 -2.69
N ARG A 320 -3.71 -15.26 -3.10
CA ARG A 320 -3.08 -14.48 -4.19
C ARG A 320 -3.78 -14.69 -5.53
N ARG A 321 -4.25 -15.91 -5.81
CA ARG A 321 -5.04 -16.21 -7.01
C ARG A 321 -6.35 -15.43 -6.99
N THR A 322 -7.11 -15.49 -5.89
CA THR A 322 -8.36 -14.75 -5.77
C THR A 322 -8.17 -13.23 -5.89
N GLN A 323 -7.10 -12.68 -5.30
CA GLN A 323 -6.74 -11.26 -5.46
C GLN A 323 -6.40 -10.92 -6.91
N HIS A 324 -5.63 -11.78 -7.57
CA HIS A 324 -5.28 -11.60 -8.98
C HIS A 324 -6.54 -11.63 -9.87
N ASP A 325 -7.40 -12.62 -9.71
CA ASP A 325 -8.64 -12.77 -10.47
C ASP A 325 -9.56 -11.55 -10.27
N HIS A 326 -9.66 -11.05 -9.03
CA HIS A 326 -10.40 -9.83 -8.75
C HIS A 326 -9.83 -8.63 -9.52
N VAL A 327 -8.51 -8.40 -9.48
CA VAL A 327 -7.86 -7.31 -10.25
C VAL A 327 -8.07 -7.48 -11.75
N MET A 328 -8.03 -8.71 -12.26
CA MET A 328 -8.22 -8.98 -13.68
C MET A 328 -9.62 -8.61 -14.18
N GLU A 329 -10.64 -8.66 -13.33
CA GLU A 329 -11.98 -8.18 -13.67
C GLU A 329 -12.05 -6.65 -13.80
N TRP A 330 -11.35 -5.90 -12.93
CA TRP A 330 -11.18 -4.46 -13.11
C TRP A 330 -10.46 -4.14 -14.41
N VAL A 331 -9.37 -4.86 -14.71
CA VAL A 331 -8.60 -4.70 -15.95
C VAL A 331 -9.49 -4.94 -17.18
N ARG A 332 -10.34 -5.97 -17.13
CA ARG A 332 -11.29 -6.28 -18.20
C ARG A 332 -12.29 -5.14 -18.42
N LEU A 333 -12.90 -4.60 -17.35
CA LEU A 333 -13.83 -3.48 -17.44
C LEU A 333 -13.14 -2.19 -17.93
N LEU A 334 -11.95 -1.89 -17.42
CA LEU A 334 -11.17 -0.72 -17.84
C LEU A 334 -10.83 -0.78 -19.33
N ARG A 335 -10.39 -1.92 -19.85
CA ARG A 335 -10.06 -2.08 -21.27
C ARG A 335 -11.28 -2.02 -22.18
N ALA A 336 -12.46 -2.39 -21.69
CA ALA A 336 -13.70 -2.19 -22.44
C ALA A 336 -14.02 -0.69 -22.60
N CYS A 337 -13.65 0.15 -21.62
CA CYS A 337 -13.80 1.61 -21.69
C CYS A 337 -12.64 2.28 -22.45
N ARG A 338 -11.44 1.70 -22.36
CA ARG A 338 -10.17 2.23 -22.88
C ARG A 338 -9.44 1.17 -23.72
N PRO A 339 -9.91 0.90 -24.95
CA PRO A 339 -9.36 -0.16 -25.80
C PRO A 339 -7.92 0.12 -26.25
N GLU A 340 -7.45 1.36 -26.13
CA GLU A 340 -6.06 1.75 -26.42
C GLU A 340 -5.05 1.19 -25.39
N LEU A 341 -5.51 0.75 -24.22
CA LEU A 341 -4.65 0.17 -23.18
C LEU A 341 -4.45 -1.33 -23.40
N SER A 342 -3.19 -1.76 -23.35
CA SER A 342 -2.85 -3.16 -23.16
C SER A 342 -3.28 -3.64 -21.77
N GLN A 343 -3.36 -4.97 -21.59
CA GLN A 343 -3.66 -5.59 -20.30
C GLN A 343 -2.70 -5.13 -19.19
N ALA A 344 -1.41 -5.06 -19.50
CA ALA A 344 -0.40 -4.70 -18.52
C ALA A 344 -0.49 -3.23 -18.11
N GLU A 345 -0.79 -2.31 -19.05
CA GLU A 345 -0.98 -0.89 -18.74
C GLU A 345 -2.26 -0.64 -17.92
N ALA A 346 -3.37 -1.30 -18.28
CA ALA A 346 -4.60 -1.25 -17.50
C ALA A 346 -4.40 -1.79 -16.08
N GLN A 347 -3.62 -2.86 -15.92
CA GLN A 347 -3.28 -3.42 -14.61
C GLN A 347 -2.47 -2.44 -13.74
N VAL A 348 -1.56 -1.66 -14.34
CA VAL A 348 -0.82 -0.60 -13.63
C VAL A 348 -1.78 0.45 -13.08
N LEU A 349 -2.70 0.97 -13.90
CA LEU A 349 -3.66 2.01 -13.48
C LEU A 349 -4.63 1.51 -12.41
N VAL A 350 -5.11 0.26 -12.54
CA VAL A 350 -5.95 -0.37 -11.51
C VAL A 350 -5.19 -0.46 -10.18
N HIS A 351 -3.98 -1.01 -10.18
CA HIS A 351 -3.19 -1.08 -8.95
C HIS A 351 -2.86 0.30 -8.36
N ALA A 352 -2.63 1.31 -9.18
CA ALA A 352 -2.42 2.68 -8.72
C ALA A 352 -3.63 3.22 -7.94
N VAL A 353 -4.84 3.00 -8.46
CA VAL A 353 -6.08 3.43 -7.79
C VAL A 353 -6.37 2.61 -6.53
N LEU A 354 -6.19 1.29 -6.58
CA LEU A 354 -6.37 0.45 -5.38
C LEU A 354 -5.36 0.84 -4.27
N ALA A 355 -4.09 1.08 -4.63
CA ALA A 355 -3.08 1.55 -3.69
C ALA A 355 -3.46 2.91 -3.08
N MET A 356 -3.90 3.86 -3.91
CA MET A 356 -4.38 5.16 -3.45
C MET A 356 -5.51 5.05 -2.43
N VAL A 357 -6.56 4.27 -2.73
CA VAL A 357 -7.70 4.09 -1.84
C VAL A 357 -7.25 3.45 -0.51
N ASN A 358 -6.40 2.42 -0.57
CA ASN A 358 -5.93 1.73 0.63
C ASN A 358 -5.03 2.63 1.49
N ASP A 359 -4.08 3.35 0.90
CA ASP A 359 -3.07 4.13 1.63
C ASP A 359 -3.63 5.42 2.24
N VAL A 360 -4.52 6.11 1.53
CA VAL A 360 -5.18 7.29 2.08
C VAL A 360 -6.05 6.91 3.29
N GLN A 361 -6.76 5.78 3.20
CA GLN A 361 -7.60 5.27 4.29
C GLN A 361 -6.78 4.78 5.51
N ARG A 362 -5.48 4.53 5.35
CA ARG A 362 -4.55 4.26 6.47
C ARG A 362 -4.13 5.54 7.20
N THR A 363 -4.20 6.68 6.54
CA THR A 363 -3.60 7.93 7.02
C THR A 363 -4.51 8.60 8.06
N ARG A 364 -4.12 8.53 9.35
CA ARG A 364 -5.00 8.86 10.48
C ARG A 364 -5.68 10.23 10.38
N HIS A 365 -4.97 11.26 9.94
CA HIS A 365 -5.49 12.63 9.86
C HIS A 365 -6.39 12.87 8.63
N LEU A 366 -6.27 12.05 7.58
CA LEU A 366 -7.16 12.11 6.41
C LEU A 366 -8.48 11.38 6.69
N ARG A 367 -8.47 10.35 7.54
CA ARG A 367 -9.68 9.57 7.89
C ARG A 367 -10.81 10.38 8.51
N SER A 368 -10.50 11.50 9.15
CA SER A 368 -11.52 12.38 9.75
C SER A 368 -12.21 13.28 8.72
N ARG A 369 -11.79 13.24 7.45
CA ARG A 369 -12.43 14.02 6.40
C ARG A 369 -13.85 13.49 6.16
N PRO A 370 -14.88 14.35 6.20
CA PRO A 370 -16.28 13.93 6.17
C PRO A 370 -16.69 13.27 4.86
N ARG A 371 -16.05 13.64 3.74
CA ARG A 371 -16.40 13.17 2.39
C ARG A 371 -15.26 12.39 1.72
N LEU A 372 -14.39 11.79 2.52
CA LEU A 372 -13.23 11.06 2.02
C LEU A 372 -13.60 10.00 0.99
N ALA A 373 -14.73 9.31 1.17
CA ALA A 373 -15.19 8.30 0.22
C ALA A 373 -15.53 8.90 -1.16
N ASP A 374 -16.27 10.00 -1.18
CA ASP A 374 -16.63 10.68 -2.43
C ASP A 374 -15.38 11.26 -3.10
N GLU A 375 -14.47 11.84 -2.32
CA GLU A 375 -13.20 12.38 -2.81
C GLU A 375 -12.33 11.27 -3.43
N LEU A 376 -12.15 10.14 -2.76
CA LEU A 376 -11.40 9.01 -3.28
C LEU A 376 -12.05 8.39 -4.52
N PHE A 377 -13.37 8.35 -4.57
CA PHE A 377 -14.12 7.92 -5.73
C PHE A 377 -13.87 8.85 -6.94
N GLU A 378 -13.95 10.17 -6.76
CA GLU A 378 -13.68 11.14 -7.84
C GLU A 378 -12.23 11.05 -8.33
N LEU A 379 -11.26 10.97 -7.41
CA LEU A 379 -9.84 10.82 -7.77
C LEU A 379 -9.59 9.51 -8.52
N GLY A 380 -10.15 8.40 -8.04
CA GLY A 380 -10.00 7.10 -8.68
C GLY A 380 -10.65 7.07 -10.06
N ARG A 381 -11.84 7.68 -10.20
CA ARG A 381 -12.53 7.79 -11.49
C ARG A 381 -11.73 8.63 -12.47
N ALA A 382 -11.17 9.76 -12.04
CA ALA A 382 -10.33 10.60 -12.89
C ALA A 382 -9.12 9.84 -13.46
N VAL A 383 -8.47 9.00 -12.66
CA VAL A 383 -7.32 8.19 -13.10
C VAL A 383 -7.73 7.08 -14.09
N LEU A 384 -8.82 6.36 -13.81
CA LEU A 384 -9.28 5.24 -14.67
C LEU A 384 -9.96 5.73 -15.95
N LEU A 385 -10.77 6.77 -15.84
CA LEU A 385 -11.64 7.32 -16.89
C LEU A 385 -11.39 8.84 -17.00
N PRO A 386 -10.22 9.26 -17.50
CA PRO A 386 -9.92 10.68 -17.68
C PRO A 386 -10.92 11.30 -18.66
N ALA A 387 -11.33 12.54 -18.40
CA ALA A 387 -12.16 13.30 -19.34
C ALA A 387 -11.42 13.43 -20.68
N ARG A 388 -12.15 13.20 -21.78
CA ARG A 388 -11.62 13.27 -23.15
C ARG A 388 -11.32 14.70 -23.59
#